data_AF-A0A962NXW3-F1
#
_entry.id   AF-A0A962NXW3-F1
#
_cell.length_a   1.000
_cell.length_b   1.000
_cell.length_c   1.000
_cell.angle_alpha   90.00
_cell.angle_beta   90.00
_cell.angle_gamma   90.00
#
_symmetry.space_group_name_H-M   'P 1'
#
loop_
_entity.id
_entity.type
_entity.pdbx_description
1 polymer ?
#
loop_
_entity_poly.entity_id
_entity_poly.type
_entity_poly.pdbx_seq_one_letter_code
_entity_poly.pdbx_strand_id
1 'polypeptide(L)'
;MTKQVGHFELHLIEAIAINSERQAYYRQQTQGKSKWLSWLLIWSERMTLALARYFDKSARPFNERGIAVVEADFVSMADIKAVETAPIYQGIATAAQRKQVLMWLKQLQKQAKPALKQGNYQQVADLTAQVLQQLHDYEQQTACHYAMTIHLLESLGFAALHAVQYIEQDAQVESLCRRLVAIQVLLLTGGIFYDRLAQPCHAQGAGILLNDVPVIPFLPEYHALKSHPSTPVVDHSGLLN
;
A
#
# COMPACT_ATOMS: atom_id res chain seq x y z
N MET A 1 -30.91 -7.23 9.51
CA MET A 1 -29.93 -7.00 8.42
C MET A 1 -28.54 -6.99 9.04
N THR A 2 -27.74 -8.03 8.80
CA THR A 2 -26.31 -8.03 9.16
C THR A 2 -25.62 -6.91 8.38
N LYS A 3 -24.95 -6.00 9.09
CA LYS A 3 -24.21 -4.91 8.46
C LYS A 3 -23.03 -5.52 7.70
N GLN A 4 -23.09 -5.53 6.36
CA GLN A 4 -21.96 -5.95 5.53
C GLN A 4 -20.77 -5.01 5.80
N VAL A 5 -19.67 -5.60 6.24
CA VAL A 5 -18.39 -4.93 6.47
C VAL A 5 -17.76 -4.70 5.09
N GLY A 6 -17.24 -3.49 4.84
CA GLY A 6 -16.53 -3.22 3.58
C GLY A 6 -15.10 -3.76 3.60
N HIS A 7 -14.47 -3.86 2.44
CA HIS A 7 -13.19 -4.54 2.30
C HIS A 7 -12.04 -3.80 2.99
N PHE A 8 -12.07 -2.46 3.03
CA PHE A 8 -11.05 -1.71 3.76
C PHE A 8 -11.21 -1.91 5.28
N GLU A 9 -12.45 -1.84 5.80
CA GLU A 9 -12.71 -2.12 7.21
C GLU A 9 -12.33 -3.56 7.58
N LEU A 10 -12.67 -4.53 6.72
CA LEU A 10 -12.34 -5.94 6.93
C LEU A 10 -10.83 -6.16 7.00
N HIS A 11 -10.07 -5.62 6.04
CA HIS A 11 -8.61 -5.70 6.00
C HIS A 11 -7.99 -5.21 7.31
N LEU A 12 -8.44 -4.07 7.85
CA LEU A 12 -7.93 -3.56 9.13
C LEU A 12 -8.35 -4.40 10.33
N ILE A 13 -9.58 -4.94 10.35
CA ILE A 13 -10.04 -5.83 11.43
C ILE A 13 -9.17 -7.09 11.48
N GLU A 14 -8.91 -7.69 10.33
CA GLU A 14 -8.05 -8.87 10.21
C GLU A 14 -6.61 -8.55 10.61
N ALA A 15 -6.05 -7.42 10.14
CA ALA A 15 -4.72 -6.95 10.54
C ALA A 15 -4.60 -6.77 12.06
N ILE A 16 -5.58 -6.14 12.70
CA ILE A 16 -5.62 -5.99 14.17
C ILE A 16 -5.62 -7.35 14.87
N ALA A 17 -6.41 -8.30 14.39
CA ALA A 17 -6.51 -9.63 14.98
C ALA A 17 -5.17 -10.37 14.87
N ILE A 18 -4.60 -10.42 13.66
CA ILE A 18 -3.31 -11.06 13.36
C ILE A 18 -2.18 -10.43 14.17
N ASN A 19 -2.10 -9.10 14.21
CA ASN A 19 -1.05 -8.40 14.96
C ASN A 19 -1.19 -8.59 16.46
N SER A 20 -2.41 -8.70 16.97
CA SER A 20 -2.68 -9.02 18.38
C SER A 20 -2.22 -10.43 18.73
N GLU A 21 -2.48 -11.41 17.86
CA GLU A 21 -2.05 -12.80 18.03
C GLU A 21 -0.52 -12.93 17.99
N ARG A 22 0.12 -12.34 16.98
CA ARG A 22 1.57 -12.45 16.74
C ARG A 22 2.43 -11.67 17.72
N GLN A 23 1.85 -10.74 18.49
CA GLN A 23 2.57 -9.94 19.47
C GLN A 23 3.37 -10.81 20.46
N ALA A 24 2.77 -11.90 20.96
CA ALA A 24 3.43 -12.78 21.93
C ALA A 24 4.67 -13.45 21.33
N TYR A 25 4.55 -13.96 20.10
CA TYR A 25 5.63 -14.60 19.36
C TYR A 25 6.80 -13.63 19.15
N TYR A 26 6.56 -12.45 18.57
CA TYR A 26 7.64 -11.48 18.35
C TYR A 26 8.26 -10.99 19.64
N ARG A 27 7.46 -10.82 20.71
CA ARG A 27 7.95 -10.38 22.01
C ARG A 27 8.93 -11.41 22.58
N GLN A 28 8.61 -12.70 22.48
CA GLN A 28 9.50 -13.77 22.92
C GLN A 28 10.78 -13.77 22.10
N GLN A 29 10.68 -13.76 20.77
CA GLN A 29 11.84 -13.82 19.87
C GLN A 29 12.79 -12.61 20.03
N THR A 30 12.25 -11.43 20.31
CA THR A 30 13.04 -10.18 20.39
C THR A 30 13.37 -9.75 21.82
N GLN A 31 13.16 -10.62 22.81
CA GLN A 31 13.35 -10.31 24.24
C GLN A 31 12.61 -9.04 24.67
N GLY A 32 11.42 -8.81 24.11
CA GLY A 32 10.56 -7.68 24.43
C GLY A 32 10.69 -6.45 23.54
N LYS A 33 11.68 -6.35 22.65
CA LYS A 33 11.91 -5.14 21.83
C LYS A 33 10.75 -4.83 20.87
N SER A 34 10.05 -5.86 20.37
CA SER A 34 8.90 -5.68 19.46
C SER A 34 7.63 -5.16 20.15
N LYS A 35 7.58 -5.14 21.49
CA LYS A 35 6.34 -4.84 22.24
C LYS A 35 5.76 -3.48 21.85
N TRP A 36 6.61 -2.46 21.82
CA TRP A 36 6.16 -1.10 21.54
C TRP A 36 5.71 -0.93 20.08
N LEU A 37 6.45 -1.52 19.13
CA LEU A 37 6.06 -1.53 17.72
C LEU A 37 4.72 -2.23 17.50
N SER A 38 4.52 -3.41 18.11
CA SER A 38 3.26 -4.16 17.98
C SER A 38 2.08 -3.37 18.53
N TRP A 39 2.24 -2.73 19.70
CA TRP A 39 1.20 -1.87 20.27
C TRP A 39 0.89 -0.67 19.37
N LEU A 40 1.92 -0.01 18.85
CA LEU A 40 1.76 1.14 17.97
C LEU A 40 1.03 0.78 16.67
N LEU A 41 1.36 -0.37 16.07
CA LEU A 41 0.72 -0.88 14.86
C LEU A 41 -0.77 -1.15 15.08
N ILE A 42 -1.11 -1.92 16.11
CA ILE A 42 -2.51 -2.19 16.47
C ILE A 42 -3.26 -0.88 16.75
N TRP A 43 -2.62 0.07 17.43
CA TRP A 43 -3.23 1.35 17.72
C TRP A 43 -3.50 2.16 16.44
N SER A 44 -2.54 2.23 15.52
CA SER A 44 -2.70 2.98 14.26
C SER A 44 -3.77 2.36 13.35
N GLU A 45 -3.86 1.03 13.30
CA GLU A 45 -4.93 0.32 12.59
C GLU A 45 -6.31 0.66 13.17
N ARG A 46 -6.43 0.65 14.51
CA ARG A 46 -7.68 1.02 15.20
C ARG A 46 -8.09 2.46 14.91
N MET A 47 -7.13 3.38 14.82
CA MET A 47 -7.43 4.77 14.46
C MET A 47 -7.88 4.88 12.99
N THR A 48 -7.33 4.04 12.12
CA THR A 48 -7.68 4.01 10.68
C THR A 48 -9.06 3.40 10.42
N LEU A 49 -9.63 2.60 11.32
CA LEU A 49 -10.97 2.00 11.14
C LEU A 49 -12.09 3.02 10.84
N ALA A 50 -12.04 4.20 11.45
CA ALA A 50 -13.05 5.24 11.17
C ALA A 50 -12.95 5.76 9.73
N LEU A 51 -11.72 5.89 9.24
CA LEU A 51 -11.44 6.27 7.86
C LEU A 51 -11.85 5.16 6.88
N ALA A 52 -11.56 3.90 7.21
CA ALA A 52 -11.94 2.76 6.37
C ALA A 52 -13.46 2.66 6.19
N ARG A 53 -14.21 2.76 7.28
CA ARG A 53 -15.69 2.82 7.26
C ARG A 53 -16.23 3.94 6.38
N TYR A 54 -15.56 5.09 6.37
CA TYR A 54 -15.94 6.22 5.54
C TYR A 54 -15.75 5.91 4.05
N PHE A 55 -14.60 5.36 3.66
CA PHE A 55 -14.32 4.98 2.28
C PHE A 55 -15.25 3.85 1.82
N ASP A 56 -15.41 2.78 2.60
CA ASP A 56 -16.31 1.67 2.27
C ASP A 56 -17.76 2.13 2.08
N LYS A 57 -18.25 3.01 2.98
CA LYS A 57 -19.60 3.58 2.84
C LYS A 57 -19.72 4.44 1.58
N SER A 58 -18.67 5.17 1.21
CA SER A 58 -18.66 6.04 0.04
C SER A 58 -18.52 5.25 -1.27
N ALA A 59 -17.86 4.09 -1.23
CA ALA A 59 -17.68 3.19 -2.36
C ALA A 59 -18.96 2.41 -2.72
N ARG A 60 -19.76 2.07 -1.71
CA ARG A 60 -20.95 1.19 -1.86
C ARG A 60 -21.85 1.51 -3.08
N PRO A 61 -22.25 2.76 -3.35
CA PRO A 61 -23.11 3.05 -4.51
C PRO A 61 -22.45 2.78 -5.88
N PHE A 62 -21.12 2.75 -5.93
CA PHE A 62 -20.35 2.39 -7.13
C PHE A 62 -20.22 0.86 -7.23
N ASN A 63 -19.90 0.21 -6.11
CA ASN A 63 -19.76 -1.25 -6.05
C ASN A 63 -21.08 -1.97 -6.39
N GLU A 64 -22.22 -1.47 -5.88
CA GLU A 64 -23.56 -1.98 -6.22
C GLU A 64 -23.91 -1.86 -7.71
N ARG A 65 -23.18 -1.02 -8.47
CA ARG A 65 -23.31 -0.85 -9.92
C ARG A 65 -22.19 -1.55 -10.71
N GLY A 66 -21.35 -2.35 -10.05
CA GLY A 66 -20.31 -3.16 -10.67
C GLY A 66 -18.91 -2.52 -10.74
N ILE A 67 -18.71 -1.34 -10.16
CA ILE A 67 -17.40 -0.67 -10.12
C ILE A 67 -16.78 -0.94 -8.75
N ALA A 68 -15.83 -1.86 -8.68
CA ALA A 68 -15.22 -2.34 -7.43
C ALA A 68 -14.22 -1.34 -6.80
N VAL A 69 -14.54 -0.05 -6.77
CA VAL A 69 -13.68 0.99 -6.19
C VAL A 69 -13.48 0.78 -4.71
N VAL A 70 -12.27 1.00 -4.19
CA VAL A 70 -11.85 0.67 -2.82
C VAL A 70 -11.84 -0.84 -2.57
N GLU A 71 -12.90 -1.57 -2.94
CA GLU A 71 -13.05 -3.01 -2.74
C GLU A 71 -11.93 -3.83 -3.39
N ALA A 72 -11.62 -3.56 -4.66
CA ALA A 72 -10.52 -4.24 -5.36
C ALA A 72 -9.14 -3.67 -5.00
N ASP A 73 -9.05 -2.62 -4.19
CA ASP A 73 -7.77 -1.99 -3.80
C ASP A 73 -7.17 -2.59 -2.52
N PHE A 74 -7.95 -3.37 -1.74
CA PHE A 74 -7.51 -3.98 -0.48
C PHE A 74 -7.38 -5.50 -0.59
N VAL A 75 -6.14 -5.97 -0.58
CA VAL A 75 -5.80 -7.40 -0.63
C VAL A 75 -6.15 -8.10 0.69
N SER A 76 -6.53 -9.37 0.59
CA SER A 76 -6.86 -10.21 1.74
C SER A 76 -5.67 -10.36 2.69
N MET A 77 -5.94 -10.35 4.00
CA MET A 77 -4.93 -10.70 5.00
C MET A 77 -4.65 -12.20 5.08
N ALA A 78 -5.38 -13.03 4.33
CA ALA A 78 -5.12 -14.47 4.25
C ALA A 78 -3.78 -14.80 3.57
N ASP A 79 -3.27 -13.89 2.72
CA ASP A 79 -2.07 -14.10 1.90
C ASP A 79 -0.77 -13.64 2.58
N ILE A 80 -0.78 -13.47 3.90
CA ILE A 80 0.41 -13.10 4.66
C ILE A 80 1.33 -14.30 4.92
N LYS A 81 2.61 -14.01 5.15
CA LYS A 81 3.61 -15.05 5.46
C LYS A 81 3.36 -15.64 6.85
N ALA A 82 3.80 -16.88 7.06
CA ALA A 82 3.86 -17.49 8.38
C ALA A 82 4.70 -16.63 9.34
N VAL A 83 4.30 -16.55 10.61
CA VAL A 83 4.95 -15.66 11.60
C VAL A 83 6.42 -16.02 11.82
N GLU A 84 6.76 -17.29 11.66
CA GLU A 84 8.09 -17.87 11.81
C GLU A 84 9.04 -17.56 10.65
N THR A 85 8.52 -16.97 9.56
CA THR A 85 9.34 -16.67 8.38
C THR A 85 10.44 -15.69 8.74
N ALA A 86 11.69 -16.14 8.64
CA ALA A 86 12.85 -15.32 8.98
C ALA A 86 13.06 -14.20 7.93
N PRO A 87 13.41 -12.98 8.35
CA PRO A 87 13.83 -11.92 7.45
C PRO A 87 15.08 -12.30 6.66
N ILE A 88 15.02 -12.17 5.33
CA ILE A 88 16.19 -12.35 4.46
C ILE A 88 17.27 -11.29 4.69
N TYR A 89 16.86 -10.08 5.09
CA TYR A 89 17.71 -8.97 5.44
C TYR A 89 17.61 -8.67 6.94
N GLN A 90 18.76 -8.46 7.56
CA GLN A 90 18.89 -8.29 9.01
C GLN A 90 19.64 -7.00 9.37
N GLY A 91 19.99 -6.20 8.37
CA GLY A 91 20.66 -4.91 8.53
C GLY A 91 19.74 -3.87 9.16
N ILE A 92 20.38 -2.95 9.88
CA ILE A 92 19.74 -1.78 10.47
C ILE A 92 20.22 -0.56 9.70
N ALA A 93 19.28 0.17 9.10
CA ALA A 93 19.63 1.32 8.28
C ALA A 93 20.31 2.39 9.14
N THR A 94 21.33 3.02 8.59
CA THR A 94 21.97 4.21 9.16
C THR A 94 21.06 5.43 9.02
N ALA A 95 21.40 6.53 9.71
CA ALA A 95 20.69 7.79 9.55
C ALA A 95 20.75 8.32 8.10
N ALA A 96 21.89 8.15 7.43
CA ALA A 96 22.06 8.54 6.04
C ALA A 96 21.16 7.73 5.10
N GLN A 97 21.12 6.40 5.28
CA GLN A 97 20.26 5.51 4.48
C GLN A 97 18.78 5.85 4.67
N ARG A 98 18.32 6.06 5.92
CA ARG A 98 16.93 6.51 6.16
C ARG A 98 16.62 7.88 5.55
N LYS A 99 17.58 8.82 5.61
CA LYS A 99 17.42 10.15 5.00
C LYS A 99 17.28 10.03 3.48
N GLN A 100 18.03 9.13 2.84
CA GLN A 100 17.95 8.86 1.41
C GLN A 100 16.54 8.40 1.02
N VAL A 101 16.00 7.37 1.68
CA VAL A 101 14.64 6.88 1.42
C VAL A 101 13.61 8.00 1.66
N LEU A 102 13.75 8.76 2.75
CA LEU A 102 12.85 9.88 3.04
C LEU A 102 12.88 10.95 1.94
N MET A 103 14.04 11.21 1.34
CA MET A 103 14.14 12.14 0.21
C MET A 103 13.37 11.65 -1.01
N TRP A 104 13.47 10.36 -1.34
CA TRP A 104 12.69 9.76 -2.44
C TRP A 104 11.18 9.86 -2.19
N LEU A 105 10.72 9.50 -0.98
CA LEU A 105 9.29 9.59 -0.64
C LEU A 105 8.78 11.04 -0.69
N LYS A 106 9.56 12.01 -0.19
CA LYS A 106 9.20 13.44 -0.28
C LYS A 106 9.19 13.94 -1.71
N GLN A 107 10.12 13.47 -2.54
CA GLN A 107 10.15 13.81 -3.96
C GLN A 107 8.94 13.22 -4.70
N LEU A 108 8.56 11.98 -4.40
CA LEU A 108 7.31 11.39 -4.90
C LEU A 108 6.12 12.24 -4.47
N GLN A 109 5.97 12.53 -3.17
CA GLN A 109 4.87 13.36 -2.66
C GLN A 109 4.79 14.72 -3.36
N LYS A 110 5.94 15.36 -3.60
CA LYS A 110 6.01 16.67 -4.28
C LYS A 110 5.49 16.58 -5.72
N GLN A 111 5.75 15.48 -6.42
CA GLN A 111 5.35 15.27 -7.81
C GLN A 111 3.93 14.69 -7.94
N ALA A 112 3.52 13.80 -7.04
CA ALA A 112 2.20 13.18 -7.05
C ALA A 112 1.08 14.18 -6.72
N LYS A 113 1.33 15.17 -5.84
CA LYS A 113 0.35 16.20 -5.50
C LYS A 113 -0.17 16.99 -6.71
N PRO A 114 0.66 17.61 -7.56
CA PRO A 114 0.18 18.28 -8.77
C PRO A 114 -0.43 17.31 -9.78
N ALA A 115 0.12 16.10 -9.94
CA ALA A 115 -0.46 15.07 -10.80
C ALA A 115 -1.91 14.74 -10.39
N LEU A 116 -2.16 14.52 -9.09
CA LEU A 116 -3.50 14.29 -8.55
C LEU A 116 -4.46 15.47 -8.73
N LYS A 117 -3.95 16.70 -8.63
CA LYS A 117 -4.77 17.90 -8.89
C LYS A 117 -5.23 17.97 -10.35
N GLN A 118 -4.43 17.43 -11.26
CA GLN A 118 -4.71 17.36 -12.69
C GLN A 118 -5.47 16.10 -13.09
N GLY A 119 -5.84 15.22 -12.14
CA GLY A 119 -6.47 13.93 -12.45
C GLY A 119 -5.53 12.92 -13.13
N ASN A 120 -4.21 13.15 -13.09
CA ASN A 120 -3.23 12.28 -13.74
C ASN A 120 -2.80 11.14 -12.80
N TYR A 121 -3.68 10.16 -12.64
CA TYR A 121 -3.43 8.99 -11.79
C TYR A 121 -2.35 8.06 -12.36
N GLN A 122 -2.24 7.96 -13.69
CA GLN A 122 -1.18 7.20 -14.35
C GLN A 122 0.21 7.73 -13.97
N GLN A 123 0.39 9.06 -13.92
CA GLN A 123 1.66 9.64 -13.47
C GLN A 123 1.96 9.31 -12.01
N VAL A 124 0.94 9.23 -11.13
CA VAL A 124 1.14 8.80 -9.74
C VAL A 124 1.59 7.33 -9.68
N ALA A 125 0.98 6.45 -10.47
CA ALA A 125 1.40 5.05 -10.59
C ALA A 125 2.84 4.94 -11.12
N ASP A 126 3.18 5.65 -12.20
CA ASP A 126 4.52 5.66 -12.80
C ASP A 126 5.60 6.11 -11.79
N LEU A 127 5.34 7.20 -11.05
CA LEU A 127 6.24 7.71 -10.01
C LEU A 127 6.40 6.71 -8.87
N THR A 128 5.32 6.02 -8.51
CA THR A 128 5.31 5.04 -7.43
C THR A 128 6.09 3.79 -7.81
N ALA A 129 5.91 3.28 -9.04
CA ALA A 129 6.67 2.14 -9.57
C ALA A 129 8.18 2.43 -9.60
N GLN A 130 8.57 3.64 -10.02
CA GLN A 130 9.98 4.05 -10.03
C GLN A 130 10.60 4.04 -8.63
N VAL A 131 9.92 4.64 -7.64
CA VAL A 131 10.43 4.70 -6.27
C VAL A 131 10.42 3.33 -5.60
N LEU A 132 9.42 2.49 -5.90
CA LEU A 132 9.33 1.13 -5.37
C LEU A 132 10.46 0.25 -5.91
N GLN A 133 10.74 0.28 -7.21
CA GLN A 133 11.89 -0.42 -7.79
C GLN A 133 13.20 0.07 -7.18
N GLN A 134 13.38 1.39 -7.09
CA GLN A 134 14.55 1.99 -6.46
C GLN A 134 14.73 1.53 -5.00
N LEU A 135 13.62 1.38 -4.26
CA LEU A 135 13.66 0.93 -2.87
C LEU A 135 14.02 -0.56 -2.76
N HIS A 136 13.49 -1.43 -3.63
CA HIS A 136 13.88 -2.85 -3.67
C HIS A 136 15.37 -3.03 -3.98
N ASP A 137 15.90 -2.31 -4.96
CA ASP A 137 17.34 -2.34 -5.26
C ASP A 137 18.15 -1.86 -4.05
N TYR A 138 17.62 -0.87 -3.31
CA TYR A 138 18.26 -0.34 -2.11
C TYR A 138 18.23 -1.31 -0.93
N GLU A 139 17.14 -2.06 -0.72
CA GLU A 139 17.07 -3.14 0.27
C GLU A 139 18.15 -4.18 0.03
N GLN A 140 18.33 -4.60 -1.24
CA GLN A 140 19.36 -5.55 -1.63
C GLN A 140 20.77 -5.02 -1.35
N GLN A 141 21.04 -3.77 -1.74
CA GLN A 141 22.36 -3.13 -1.56
C GLN A 141 22.72 -2.90 -0.09
N THR A 142 21.73 -2.56 0.74
CA THR A 142 21.95 -2.20 2.14
C THR A 142 21.68 -3.34 3.12
N ALA A 143 21.11 -4.45 2.63
CA ALA A 143 20.59 -5.54 3.43
C ALA A 143 19.69 -5.06 4.58
N CYS A 144 18.84 -4.05 4.33
CA CYS A 144 17.91 -3.49 5.31
C CYS A 144 16.48 -3.59 4.77
N HIS A 145 15.52 -4.06 5.56
CA HIS A 145 14.11 -4.07 5.17
C HIS A 145 13.41 -2.72 5.39
N TYR A 146 12.50 -2.38 4.48
CA TYR A 146 11.58 -1.25 4.48
C TYR A 146 10.12 -1.69 4.24
N ALA A 147 9.72 -2.80 4.87
CA ALA A 147 8.46 -3.49 4.64
C ALA A 147 7.21 -2.59 4.69
N MET A 148 7.10 -1.69 5.67
CA MET A 148 5.95 -0.79 5.76
C MET A 148 6.00 0.30 4.69
N THR A 149 7.18 0.84 4.38
CA THR A 149 7.31 1.80 3.27
C THR A 149 6.94 1.15 1.93
N ILE A 150 7.38 -0.09 1.69
CA ILE A 150 7.00 -0.87 0.50
C ILE A 150 5.49 -1.07 0.44
N HIS A 151 4.88 -1.57 1.52
CA HIS A 151 3.43 -1.79 1.56
C HIS A 151 2.62 -0.52 1.27
N LEU A 152 3.03 0.63 1.82
CA LEU A 152 2.39 1.92 1.54
C LEU A 152 2.61 2.41 0.10
N LEU A 153 3.78 2.14 -0.49
CA LEU A 153 4.04 2.43 -1.91
C LEU A 153 3.20 1.55 -2.81
N GLU A 154 3.15 0.24 -2.56
CA GLU A 154 2.33 -0.68 -3.34
C GLU A 154 0.86 -0.30 -3.27
N SER A 155 0.31 -0.02 -2.08
CA SER A 155 -1.08 0.43 -1.93
C SER A 155 -1.36 1.73 -2.70
N LEU A 156 -0.41 2.69 -2.69
CA LEU A 156 -0.55 3.96 -3.40
C LEU A 156 -0.56 3.74 -4.91
N GLY A 157 0.36 2.94 -5.40
CA GLY A 157 0.50 2.62 -6.81
C GLY A 157 -0.73 1.88 -7.32
N PHE A 158 -1.21 0.90 -6.55
CA PHE A 158 -2.37 0.07 -6.88
C PHE A 158 -3.64 0.92 -6.97
N ALA A 159 -3.93 1.72 -5.94
CA ALA A 159 -5.08 2.61 -5.95
C ALA A 159 -5.02 3.65 -7.07
N ALA A 160 -3.83 4.17 -7.40
CA ALA A 160 -3.66 5.09 -8.53
C ALA A 160 -3.84 4.41 -9.89
N LEU A 161 -3.35 3.18 -10.05
CA LEU A 161 -3.48 2.40 -11.27
C LEU A 161 -4.95 2.07 -11.55
N HIS A 162 -5.66 1.54 -10.56
CA HIS A 162 -7.07 1.20 -10.68
C HIS A 162 -7.97 2.44 -10.82
N ALA A 163 -7.61 3.58 -10.23
CA ALA A 163 -8.37 4.81 -10.38
C ALA A 163 -8.57 5.20 -11.86
N VAL A 164 -7.59 4.95 -12.72
CA VAL A 164 -7.72 5.17 -14.18
C VAL A 164 -8.90 4.37 -14.73
N GLN A 165 -8.93 3.06 -14.45
CA GLN A 165 -9.96 2.14 -14.94
C GLN A 165 -11.34 2.46 -14.34
N TYR A 166 -11.42 2.79 -13.04
CA TYR A 166 -12.69 3.12 -12.40
C TYR A 166 -13.32 4.38 -13.00
N ILE A 167 -12.50 5.40 -13.30
CA ILE A 167 -12.96 6.67 -13.87
C ILE A 167 -13.43 6.50 -15.31
N GLU A 168 -12.79 5.62 -16.08
CA GLU A 168 -13.25 5.24 -17.43
C GLU A 168 -14.63 4.56 -17.38
N GLN A 169 -14.91 3.78 -16.34
CA GLN A 169 -16.22 3.13 -16.13
C GLN A 169 -17.29 4.12 -15.63
N ASP A 170 -16.96 5.00 -14.68
CA ASP A 170 -17.84 6.05 -14.19
C ASP A 170 -17.04 7.24 -13.63
N ALA A 171 -17.06 8.36 -14.36
CA ALA A 171 -16.36 9.58 -13.97
C ALA A 171 -16.78 10.13 -12.58
N GLN A 172 -17.97 9.79 -12.07
CA GLN A 172 -18.42 10.23 -10.74
C GLN A 172 -17.56 9.66 -9.60
N VAL A 173 -16.86 8.54 -9.85
CA VAL A 173 -15.98 7.91 -8.87
C VAL A 173 -14.72 8.72 -8.59
N GLU A 174 -14.34 9.63 -9.50
CA GLU A 174 -13.07 10.36 -9.45
C GLU A 174 -12.85 11.04 -8.11
N SER A 175 -13.90 11.66 -7.54
CA SER A 175 -13.78 12.37 -6.26
C SER A 175 -13.37 11.43 -5.11
N LEU A 176 -13.83 10.18 -5.14
CA LEU A 176 -13.51 9.16 -4.15
C LEU A 176 -12.07 8.66 -4.34
N CYS A 177 -11.72 8.30 -5.58
CA CYS A 177 -10.35 7.90 -5.95
C CYS A 177 -9.34 8.98 -5.56
N ARG A 178 -9.60 10.24 -5.91
CA ARG A 178 -8.73 11.37 -5.57
C ARG A 178 -8.48 11.48 -4.08
N ARG A 179 -9.54 11.34 -3.26
CA ARG A 179 -9.43 11.39 -1.79
C ARG A 179 -8.61 10.22 -1.26
N LEU A 180 -8.85 9.00 -1.75
CA LEU A 180 -8.12 7.80 -1.33
C LEU A 180 -6.62 7.93 -1.68
N VAL A 181 -6.30 8.25 -2.92
CA VAL A 181 -4.91 8.39 -3.36
C VAL A 181 -4.23 9.57 -2.65
N ALA A 182 -4.94 10.69 -2.44
CA ALA A 182 -4.38 11.85 -1.74
C ALA A 182 -4.01 11.54 -0.27
N ILE A 183 -4.83 10.77 0.45
CA ILE A 183 -4.51 10.40 1.83
C ILE A 183 -3.32 9.44 1.89
N GLN A 184 -3.22 8.50 0.95
CA GLN A 184 -2.06 7.61 0.85
C GLN A 184 -0.78 8.39 0.54
N VAL A 185 -0.82 9.33 -0.41
CA VAL A 185 0.29 10.26 -0.68
C VAL A 185 0.69 11.01 0.59
N LEU A 186 -0.27 11.51 1.38
CA LEU A 186 0.03 12.24 2.63
C LEU A 186 0.74 11.35 3.66
N LEU A 187 0.31 10.11 3.82
CA LEU A 187 0.79 9.20 4.86
C LEU A 187 2.10 8.47 4.51
N LEU A 188 2.50 8.49 3.23
CA LEU A 188 3.62 7.73 2.69
C LEU A 188 4.92 7.81 3.53
N THR A 189 5.32 9.00 3.97
CA THR A 189 6.57 9.18 4.74
C THR A 189 6.54 8.54 6.13
N GLY A 190 5.36 8.16 6.62
CA GLY A 190 5.19 7.47 7.89
C GLY A 190 5.82 6.07 7.90
N GLY A 191 5.90 5.39 6.75
CA GLY A 191 6.44 4.02 6.64
C GLY A 191 7.85 3.89 7.23
N ILE A 192 8.74 4.84 6.92
CA ILE A 192 10.13 4.86 7.40
C ILE A 192 10.21 4.84 8.93
N PHE A 193 9.25 5.46 9.60
CA PHE A 193 9.23 5.45 11.06
C PHE A 193 8.99 4.03 11.60
N TYR A 194 8.04 3.29 11.04
CA TYR A 194 7.77 1.90 11.40
C TYR A 194 8.95 1.00 11.04
N ASP A 195 9.51 1.15 9.83
CA ASP A 195 10.65 0.34 9.38
C ASP A 195 11.87 0.51 10.30
N ARG A 196 12.16 1.75 10.72
CA ARG A 196 13.24 2.03 11.68
C ARG A 196 13.06 1.25 13.00
N LEU A 197 11.83 1.07 13.45
CA LEU A 197 11.53 0.36 14.69
C LEU A 197 11.53 -1.16 14.49
N ALA A 198 11.22 -1.62 13.28
CA ALA A 198 11.19 -3.04 12.92
C ALA A 198 12.59 -3.60 12.68
N GLN A 199 13.52 -2.83 12.10
CA GLN A 199 14.87 -3.28 11.76
C GLN A 199 15.65 -3.91 12.94
N PRO A 200 15.64 -3.36 14.18
CA PRO A 200 16.24 -4.05 15.33
C PRO A 200 15.59 -5.39 15.70
N CYS A 201 14.32 -5.60 15.34
CA CYS A 201 13.63 -6.88 15.47
C CYS A 201 14.06 -7.84 14.34
N HIS A 202 14.18 -7.33 13.11
CA HIS A 202 14.68 -8.10 11.97
C HIS A 202 16.09 -8.63 12.21
N ALA A 203 16.96 -7.82 12.83
CA ALA A 203 18.31 -8.23 13.25
C ALA A 203 18.34 -9.38 14.28
N GLN A 204 17.19 -9.69 14.90
CA GLN A 204 17.01 -10.84 15.81
C GLN A 204 16.19 -11.97 15.16
N GLY A 205 16.02 -11.92 13.83
CA GLY A 205 15.29 -12.92 13.05
C GLY A 205 13.76 -12.80 13.12
N ALA A 206 13.21 -11.76 13.76
CA ALA A 206 11.76 -11.60 13.91
C ALA A 206 11.18 -10.78 12.74
N GLY A 207 10.33 -11.39 11.91
CA GLY A 207 9.72 -10.78 10.72
C GLY A 207 8.54 -9.84 10.95
N ILE A 208 8.53 -9.08 12.05
CA ILE A 208 7.47 -8.10 12.32
C ILE A 208 7.33 -7.09 11.17
N LEU A 209 6.09 -6.74 10.82
CA LEU A 209 5.69 -6.01 9.61
C LEU A 209 5.90 -6.79 8.31
N LEU A 210 7.07 -7.41 8.10
CA LEU A 210 7.39 -8.16 6.89
C LEU A 210 6.46 -9.35 6.65
N ASN A 211 6.07 -10.03 7.72
CA ASN A 211 5.19 -11.19 7.68
C ASN A 211 3.73 -10.81 7.94
N ASP A 212 3.46 -9.56 8.35
CA ASP A 212 2.17 -9.14 8.89
C ASP A 212 1.37 -8.26 7.91
N VAL A 213 1.94 -7.94 6.75
CA VAL A 213 1.27 -7.23 5.66
C VAL A 213 1.21 -8.12 4.41
N PRO A 214 0.09 -8.15 3.68
CA PRO A 214 0.00 -8.90 2.44
C PRO A 214 0.80 -8.18 1.35
N VAL A 215 1.30 -8.97 0.39
CA VAL A 215 1.90 -8.42 -0.83
C VAL A 215 0.79 -7.83 -1.68
N ILE A 216 0.91 -6.57 -2.06
CA ILE A 216 -0.03 -5.92 -2.98
C ILE A 216 0.53 -6.06 -4.41
N PRO A 217 -0.20 -6.63 -5.37
CA PRO A 217 0.33 -7.01 -6.68
C PRO A 217 0.49 -5.82 -7.65
N PHE A 218 0.91 -4.66 -7.16
CA PHE A 218 1.03 -3.42 -7.93
C PHE A 218 2.03 -3.51 -9.08
N LEU A 219 3.29 -3.89 -8.83
CA LEU A 219 4.28 -3.96 -9.90
C LEU A 219 3.92 -4.99 -10.99
N PRO A 220 3.50 -6.23 -10.65
CA PRO A 220 3.03 -7.18 -11.66
C PRO A 220 1.94 -6.61 -12.56
N GLU A 221 0.91 -5.97 -11.98
CA GLU A 221 -0.19 -5.40 -12.76
C GLU A 221 0.25 -4.18 -13.59
N TYR A 222 1.04 -3.29 -12.99
CA TYR A 222 1.62 -2.14 -13.66
C TYR A 222 2.41 -2.54 -14.92
N HIS A 223 3.23 -3.58 -14.82
CA HIS A 223 4.00 -4.09 -15.96
C HIS A 223 3.13 -4.78 -17.01
N ALA A 224 2.10 -5.52 -16.61
CA ALA A 224 1.16 -6.14 -17.53
C ALA A 224 0.46 -5.08 -18.40
N LEU A 225 -0.01 -4.00 -17.79
CA LEU A 225 -0.68 -2.90 -18.48
C LEU A 225 0.27 -2.08 -19.37
N LYS A 226 1.52 -1.86 -18.96
CA LYS A 226 2.53 -1.16 -19.79
C LYS A 226 3.01 -2.01 -20.98
N SER A 227 2.98 -3.33 -20.86
CA SER A 227 3.39 -4.26 -21.94
C SER A 227 2.31 -4.43 -23.02
N HIS A 228 1.06 -4.08 -22.70
CA HIS A 228 -0.07 -4.06 -23.61
C HIS A 228 -0.73 -2.67 -23.60
N PRO A 229 -0.10 -1.63 -24.18
CA PRO A 229 -0.78 -0.35 -24.33
C PRO A 229 -2.04 -0.60 -25.14
N SER A 230 -3.19 -0.29 -24.56
CA SER A 230 -4.51 -0.44 -25.18
C SER A 230 -4.42 0.05 -26.61
N THR A 231 -4.52 -0.87 -27.58
CA THR A 231 -4.56 -0.51 -28.99
C THR A 231 -5.71 0.48 -29.13
N PRO A 232 -5.51 1.70 -29.66
CA PRO A 232 -6.64 2.58 -29.91
C PRO A 232 -7.61 1.83 -30.80
N VAL A 233 -8.86 1.73 -30.36
CA VAL A 233 -9.95 1.22 -31.19
C VAL A 233 -9.99 2.13 -32.41
N VAL A 234 -9.51 1.61 -33.54
CA VAL A 234 -9.58 2.32 -34.81
C VAL A 234 -11.05 2.42 -35.15
N ASP A 235 -11.58 3.64 -35.02
CA ASP A 235 -12.91 3.98 -35.49
C ASP A 235 -12.93 3.83 -37.03
N HIS A 236 -13.51 2.73 -37.50
CA HIS A 236 -13.72 2.46 -38.92
C HIS A 236 -14.99 3.11 -39.48
N SER A 237 -15.64 4.06 -38.78
CA SER A 237 -16.86 4.71 -39.26
C SER A 237 -16.66 5.70 -40.42
N GLY A 238 -15.45 5.83 -40.97
CA GLY A 238 -15.10 6.82 -41.99
C GLY A 238 -14.91 6.33 -43.43
N LEU A 239 -15.31 5.11 -43.81
CA LEU A 239 -15.10 4.60 -45.18
C LEU A 239 -16.36 4.02 -45.82
N LEU A 240 -17.34 4.88 -46.11
CA LEU A 240 -18.26 4.71 -47.25
C LEU A 240 -18.61 6.10 -47.81
N ASN A 241 -17.80 6.58 -48.76
CA ASN A 241 -18.22 7.50 -49.82
C ASN A 241 -18.18 6.72 -51.13
#